data_AF-A0A1T1CN38-F1
#
_entry.id   AF-A0A1T1CN38-F1
#
_cell.length_a   1.000
_cell.length_b   1.000
_cell.length_c   1.000
_cell.angle_alpha   90.00
_cell.angle_beta   90.00
_cell.angle_gamma   90.00
#
_symmetry.space_group_name_H-M   'P 1'
#
loop_
_entity.id
_entity.type
_entity.pdbx_description
1 polymer ?
#
loop_
_entity_poly.entity_id
_entity_poly.type
_entity_poly.pdbx_seq_one_letter_code
_entity_poly.pdbx_strand_id
1 'polypeptide(L)'
;MTPENLKLYDILTEVPLGTTGGFMKADILLIKKNALGKIEDTIIIENKLSQGTALTKRQKEGFGAIINGQTSMKIKYDIKLNDNDVANYFNKDFNLTVSNNRIFKISDAGTDKIGNVTINKITPDSADMT
;
A
#
# COMPACT_ATOMS: atom_id res chain seq x y z
N MET A 1 5.51 -16.82 -4.26
CA MET A 1 4.17 -16.43 -4.77
C MET A 1 4.14 -16.76 -6.25
N THR A 2 3.09 -17.42 -6.75
CA THR A 2 2.94 -17.73 -8.18
C THR A 2 2.05 -16.69 -8.87
N PRO A 3 2.07 -16.54 -10.20
CA PRO A 3 1.15 -15.66 -10.93
C PRO A 3 -0.33 -15.97 -10.67
N GLU A 4 -0.68 -17.25 -10.51
CA GLU A 4 -2.05 -17.65 -10.17
C GLU A 4 -2.49 -17.15 -8.79
N ASN A 5 -1.57 -17.08 -7.82
CA ASN A 5 -1.88 -16.54 -6.50
C ASN A 5 -2.19 -15.03 -6.55
N LEU A 6 -1.65 -14.29 -7.53
CA LEU A 6 -1.91 -12.85 -7.68
C LEU A 6 -3.34 -12.57 -8.15
N LYS A 7 -3.96 -13.49 -8.90
CA LYS A 7 -5.37 -13.35 -9.35
C LYS A 7 -6.38 -13.40 -8.20
N LEU A 8 -5.94 -13.83 -7.01
CA LEU A 8 -6.77 -13.88 -5.80
C LEU A 8 -6.83 -12.54 -5.06
N TYR A 9 -6.09 -11.54 -5.54
CA TYR A 9 -6.07 -10.21 -4.93
C TYR A 9 -6.91 -9.24 -5.75
N ASP A 10 -7.78 -8.52 -5.03
CA ASP A 10 -8.36 -7.29 -5.54
C ASP A 10 -7.28 -6.21 -5.54
N ILE A 11 -7.29 -5.36 -6.58
CA ILE A 11 -6.35 -4.26 -6.74
C ILE A 11 -7.10 -2.95 -6.53
N LEU A 12 -6.68 -2.18 -5.54
CA LEU A 12 -7.18 -0.84 -5.25
C LEU A 12 -6.05 0.17 -5.49
N THR A 13 -6.38 1.33 -6.03
CA THR A 13 -5.42 2.41 -6.25
C THR A 13 -5.76 3.61 -5.37
N GLU A 14 -4.75 4.43 -5.04
CA GLU A 14 -4.96 5.73 -4.37
C GLU A 14 -5.68 5.64 -3.02
N VAL A 15 -5.36 4.61 -2.21
CA VAL A 15 -6.08 4.25 -1.00
C VAL A 15 -5.65 5.10 0.22
N PRO A 16 -6.56 5.86 0.86
CA PRO A 16 -6.23 6.66 2.05
C PRO A 16 -6.18 5.84 3.35
N LEU A 17 -4.98 5.70 3.91
CA LEU A 17 -4.75 5.02 5.18
C LEU A 17 -4.43 6.02 6.30
N GLY A 18 -5.23 6.00 7.36
CA GLY A 18 -5.09 6.86 8.53
C GLY A 18 -3.81 6.58 9.31
N THR A 19 -3.08 7.65 9.64
CA THR A 19 -1.84 7.64 10.42
C THR A 19 -2.04 8.47 11.68
N THR A 20 -1.11 8.38 12.64
CA THR A 20 -1.16 9.18 13.88
C THR A 20 -1.18 10.70 13.62
N GLY A 21 -0.56 11.15 12.52
CA GLY A 21 -0.52 12.56 12.14
C GLY A 21 -1.57 13.01 11.11
N GLY A 22 -2.38 12.11 10.54
CA GLY A 22 -3.26 12.40 9.41
C GLY A 22 -3.62 11.16 8.60
N PHE A 23 -3.29 11.15 7.31
CA PHE A 23 -3.39 9.96 6.47
C PHE A 23 -2.29 9.98 5.40
N MET A 24 -1.80 8.81 5.02
CA MET A 24 -1.07 8.60 3.77
C MET A 24 -2.04 8.15 2.70
N LYS A 25 -1.69 8.36 1.44
CA LYS A 25 -2.41 7.74 0.33
C LYS A 25 -1.48 6.74 -0.33
N ALA A 26 -1.86 5.47 -0.29
CA ALA A 26 -1.10 4.39 -0.90
C ALA A 26 -1.36 4.35 -2.40
N ASP A 27 -0.31 4.21 -3.20
CA ASP A 27 -0.45 4.19 -4.66
C ASP A 27 -1.25 2.95 -5.10
N ILE A 28 -0.88 1.76 -4.58
CA ILE A 28 -1.57 0.48 -4.82
C ILE A 28 -1.72 -0.31 -3.51
N LEU A 29 -2.90 -0.89 -3.30
CA LEU A 29 -3.20 -1.83 -2.25
C LEU A 29 -3.73 -3.14 -2.85
N LEU A 30 -3.09 -4.26 -2.52
CA LEU A 30 -3.57 -5.60 -2.88
C LEU A 30 -4.28 -6.22 -1.69
N ILE A 31 -5.53 -6.66 -1.88
CA ILE A 31 -6.37 -7.27 -0.84
C ILE A 31 -6.75 -8.69 -1.24
N LYS A 32 -6.40 -9.67 -0.41
CA LYS A 32 -6.90 -11.05 -0.55
C LYS A 32 -7.99 -11.30 0.48
N LYS A 33 -9.14 -11.79 0.02
CA LYS A 33 -10.23 -12.25 0.87
C LYS A 33 -10.36 -13.78 0.81
N ASN A 34 -10.81 -14.38 1.91
CA ASN A 34 -11.22 -15.79 1.90
C ASN A 34 -12.63 -15.96 1.34
N ALA A 35 -13.07 -17.22 1.25
CA ALA A 35 -14.41 -17.57 0.78
C ALA A 35 -15.57 -16.94 1.60
N LEU A 36 -15.30 -16.48 2.82
CA LEU A 36 -16.26 -15.80 3.69
C LEU A 36 -16.19 -14.26 3.55
N GLY A 37 -15.41 -13.73 2.62
CA GLY A 37 -15.22 -12.30 2.40
C GLY A 37 -14.33 -11.60 3.43
N LYS A 38 -13.67 -12.34 4.33
CA LYS A 38 -12.74 -11.76 5.33
C LYS A 38 -11.36 -11.54 4.70
N ILE A 39 -10.74 -10.42 5.00
CA ILE A 39 -9.37 -10.11 4.57
C ILE A 39 -8.40 -11.11 5.23
N GLU A 40 -7.68 -11.85 4.42
CA GLU A 40 -6.59 -12.73 4.87
C GLU A 40 -5.23 -12.07 4.71
N ASP A 41 -5.12 -11.15 3.74
CA ASP A 41 -3.86 -10.54 3.42
C ASP A 41 -4.01 -9.15 2.80
N THR A 42 -3.02 -8.31 3.10
CA THR A 42 -2.92 -6.92 2.66
C THR A 42 -1.47 -6.65 2.26
N ILE A 43 -1.25 -6.15 1.05
CA ILE A 43 0.07 -5.73 0.56
C ILE A 43 -0.04 -4.26 0.11
N ILE A 44 0.86 -3.41 0.62
CA ILE A 44 0.97 -2.02 0.17
C ILE A 44 2.15 -1.90 -0.78
N ILE A 45 1.92 -1.29 -1.95
CA ILE A 45 2.92 -1.05 -2.98
C ILE A 45 2.92 0.45 -3.32
N GLU A 46 4.10 1.06 -3.21
CA GLU A 46 4.33 2.43 -3.68
C GLU A 46 5.12 2.41 -4.99
N ASN A 47 4.64 3.15 -6.00
CA ASN A 47 5.36 3.35 -7.24
C ASN A 47 6.05 4.73 -7.24
N LYS A 48 7.38 4.71 -7.38
CA LYS A 48 8.20 5.93 -7.52
C LYS A 48 9.08 5.78 -8.76
N LEU A 49 8.40 5.74 -9.91
CA LEU A 49 9.00 5.46 -11.22
C LEU A 49 9.65 6.69 -11.88
N SER A 50 9.39 7.90 -11.38
CA SER A 50 10.15 9.09 -11.78
C SER A 50 11.44 9.22 -10.97
N GLN A 51 12.57 9.45 -11.65
CA GLN A 51 13.89 9.62 -11.03
C GLN A 51 13.84 10.62 -9.87
N GLY A 52 14.34 10.23 -8.70
CA GLY A 52 14.46 11.12 -7.54
C GLY A 52 13.15 11.44 -6.81
N THR A 53 12.03 10.76 -7.12
CA THR A 53 10.78 10.99 -6.38
C THR A 53 10.86 10.31 -5.01
N ALA A 54 11.16 11.09 -3.99
CA ALA A 54 11.18 10.64 -2.61
C ALA A 54 9.76 10.34 -2.09
N LEU A 55 9.66 9.52 -1.04
CA LEU A 55 8.43 9.39 -0.28
C LEU A 55 8.02 10.75 0.30
N THR A 56 6.73 11.05 0.24
CA THR A 56 6.18 12.25 0.89
C THR A 56 6.29 12.14 2.41
N LYS A 57 6.23 13.28 3.11
CA LYS A 57 6.24 13.32 4.58
C LYS A 57 5.19 12.38 5.20
N ARG A 58 3.97 12.34 4.64
CA ARG A 58 2.88 11.50 5.16
C ARG A 58 3.08 10.01 4.89
N GLN A 59 3.67 9.66 3.75
CA GLN A 59 4.09 8.28 3.48
C GLN A 59 5.18 7.83 4.48
N LYS A 60 6.20 8.66 4.72
CA LYS A 60 7.23 8.36 5.72
C LYS A 60 6.64 8.18 7.12
N GLU A 61 5.71 9.05 7.53
CA GLU A 61 4.99 8.89 8.81
C GLU A 61 4.19 7.59 8.86
N GLY A 62 3.46 7.25 7.80
CA GLY A 62 2.64 6.05 7.72
C GLY A 62 3.46 4.75 7.73
N PHE A 63 4.48 4.66 6.88
CA PHE A 63 5.40 3.51 6.88
C PHE A 63 6.18 3.42 8.19
N GLY A 64 6.61 4.55 8.75
CA GLY A 64 7.27 4.59 10.05
C GLY A 64 6.38 4.01 11.15
N ALA A 65 5.09 4.35 11.16
CA ALA A 65 4.14 3.78 12.11
C ALA A 65 4.01 2.25 11.96
N ILE A 66 3.88 1.74 10.72
CA ILE A 66 3.80 0.29 10.45
C ILE A 66 5.08 -0.42 10.90
N ILE A 67 6.24 0.15 10.56
CA ILE A 67 7.57 -0.37 10.95
C ILE A 67 7.70 -0.43 12.47
N ASN A 68 7.20 0.60 13.17
CA ASN A 68 7.20 0.69 14.63
C ASN A 68 6.09 -0.12 15.32
N GLY A 69 5.39 -0.99 14.59
CA GLY A 69 4.47 -1.98 15.16
C GLY A 69 2.99 -1.63 15.06
N GLN A 70 2.61 -0.55 14.37
CA GLN A 70 1.19 -0.31 14.07
C GLN A 70 0.68 -1.34 13.04
N THR A 71 -0.14 -2.28 13.49
CA THR A 71 -0.69 -3.36 12.64
C THR A 71 -2.12 -3.11 12.15
N SER A 72 -2.75 -2.02 12.60
CA SER A 72 -4.11 -1.64 12.23
C SER A 72 -4.14 -0.18 11.78
N MET A 73 -4.74 0.09 10.63
CA MET A 73 -4.88 1.43 10.05
C MET A 73 -6.32 1.64 9.57
N LYS A 74 -6.90 2.80 9.88
CA LYS A 74 -8.27 3.13 9.48
C LYS A 74 -8.34 3.69 8.07
N ILE A 75 -9.36 3.32 7.31
CA ILE A 75 -9.71 3.97 6.05
C ILE A 75 -10.24 5.38 6.34
N LYS A 76 -9.65 6.42 5.72
CA LYS A 76 -9.99 7.82 6.05
C LYS A 76 -11.32 8.28 5.46
N TYR A 77 -11.65 7.81 4.27
CA TYR A 77 -12.90 8.07 3.55
C TYR A 77 -13.26 6.85 2.69
N ASP A 78 -14.54 6.71 2.35
CA ASP A 78 -15.07 5.57 1.60
C ASP A 78 -14.28 5.31 0.30
N ILE A 79 -14.04 4.03 0.01
CA ILE A 79 -13.30 3.56 -1.17
C ILE A 79 -14.18 2.60 -1.94
N LYS A 80 -14.23 2.80 -3.26
CA LYS A 80 -14.83 1.86 -4.23
C LYS A 80 -13.73 1.05 -4.90
N LEU A 81 -14.06 -0.15 -5.39
CA LEU A 81 -13.08 -0.96 -6.11
C LEU A 81 -12.78 -0.37 -7.49
N ASN A 82 -13.80 0.22 -8.12
CA ASN A 82 -13.70 1.00 -9.34
C ASN A 82 -14.76 2.12 -9.36
N ASP A 83 -14.59 3.11 -10.23
CA ASP A 83 -15.46 4.30 -10.28
C ASP A 83 -16.94 3.98 -10.58
N ASN A 84 -17.20 2.84 -11.22
CA ASN A 84 -18.53 2.39 -11.62
C ASN A 84 -19.27 1.61 -10.52
N ASP A 85 -18.60 1.26 -9.41
CA ASP A 85 -19.25 0.52 -8.35
C ASP A 85 -20.27 1.39 -7.60
N VAL A 86 -21.41 0.79 -7.27
CA VAL A 86 -22.48 1.46 -6.53
C VAL A 86 -22.24 1.36 -5.01
N ALA A 87 -21.59 0.29 -4.56
CA ALA A 87 -21.27 0.04 -3.16
C ALA A 87 -19.79 0.33 -2.87
N ASN A 88 -19.52 0.77 -1.64
CA ASN A 88 -18.16 0.94 -1.16
C ASN A 88 -17.51 -0.43 -0.92
N TYR A 89 -16.28 -0.59 -1.40
CA TYR A 89 -15.43 -1.72 -1.06
C TYR A 89 -14.95 -1.63 0.39
N PHE A 90 -14.53 -0.43 0.80
CA PHE A 90 -14.31 -0.09 2.20
C PHE A 90 -15.10 1.14 2.59
N ASN A 91 -15.77 1.06 3.73
CA ASN A 91 -16.33 2.23 4.36
C ASN A 91 -15.26 2.95 5.18
N LYS A 92 -15.45 4.25 5.37
CA LYS A 92 -14.69 5.07 6.32
C LYS A 92 -14.64 4.39 7.69
N ASP A 93 -13.51 4.56 8.37
CA ASP A 93 -13.19 4.00 9.68
C ASP A 93 -13.07 2.47 9.72
N PHE A 94 -13.21 1.78 8.58
CA PHE A 94 -12.86 0.37 8.47
C PHE A 94 -11.39 0.17 8.88
N ASN A 95 -11.15 -0.81 9.76
CA ASN A 95 -9.81 -1.12 10.24
C ASN A 95 -9.14 -2.15 9.32
N LEU A 96 -8.15 -1.70 8.58
CA LEU A 96 -7.31 -2.54 7.75
C LEU A 96 -6.16 -3.12 8.59
N THR A 97 -6.01 -4.45 8.55
CA THR A 97 -4.82 -5.11 9.13
C THR A 97 -3.68 -5.05 8.12
N VAL A 98 -2.52 -4.59 8.58
CA VAL A 98 -1.32 -4.38 7.77
C VAL A 98 -0.11 -5.02 8.47
N SER A 99 0.79 -5.62 7.69
CA SER A 99 2.01 -6.24 8.21
C SER A 99 3.25 -5.49 7.74
N ASN A 100 4.22 -5.26 8.64
CA ASN A 100 5.54 -4.72 8.31
C ASN A 100 6.34 -5.63 7.36
N ASN A 101 5.92 -6.88 7.16
CA ASN A 101 6.53 -7.81 6.21
C ASN A 101 5.97 -7.67 4.79
N ARG A 102 4.95 -6.83 4.59
CA ARG A 102 4.23 -6.70 3.32
C ARG A 102 4.10 -5.25 2.84
N ILE A 103 5.15 -4.46 3.06
CA ILE A 103 5.27 -3.09 2.56
C ILE A 103 6.48 -3.01 1.62
N PHE A 104 6.24 -2.59 0.37
CA PHE A 104 7.25 -2.59 -0.69
C PHE A 104 7.25 -1.27 -1.45
N LYS A 105 8.45 -0.85 -1.84
CA LYS A 105 8.67 0.26 -2.76
C LYS A 105 9.15 -0.28 -4.09
N ILE A 106 8.55 0.22 -5.18
CA ILE A 106 9.00 -0.02 -6.55
C ILE A 106 9.59 1.29 -7.07
N SER A 107 10.88 1.26 -7.44
CA SER A 107 11.60 2.43 -7.96
C SER A 107 12.24 2.12 -9.30
N ASP A 108 12.30 3.12 -10.18
CA ASP A 108 13.08 3.05 -11.42
C ASP A 108 14.27 4.03 -11.36
N ALA A 109 15.29 3.77 -12.18
CA ALA A 109 16.48 4.60 -12.33
C ALA A 109 16.27 5.89 -13.15
N GLY A 110 15.03 6.19 -13.58
CA GLY A 110 14.73 7.34 -14.44
C GLY A 110 14.81 7.02 -15.93
N THR A 111 14.62 5.76 -16.31
CA THR A 111 14.73 5.27 -17.68
C THR A 111 13.51 4.43 -18.03
N ASP A 112 13.12 4.39 -19.29
CA ASP A 112 12.01 3.56 -19.80
C ASP A 112 12.29 2.05 -19.82
N LYS A 113 13.37 1.58 -19.18
CA LYS A 113 13.80 0.19 -19.20
C LYS A 113 13.33 -0.56 -17.96
N ILE A 114 12.42 -1.52 -18.16
CA ILE A 114 11.90 -2.39 -17.10
C ILE A 114 12.99 -3.12 -16.30
N GLY A 115 14.14 -3.43 -16.92
CA GLY A 115 15.28 -4.09 -16.25
C GLY A 115 15.95 -3.25 -15.15
N ASN A 116 15.66 -1.94 -15.09
CA ASN A 116 16.20 -1.03 -14.07
C ASN A 116 15.22 -0.82 -12.91
N VAL A 117 14.06 -1.48 -12.93
CA VAL A 117 13.09 -1.43 -11.83
C VAL A 117 13.59 -2.29 -10.68
N THR A 118 13.64 -1.68 -9.50
CA THR A 118 13.96 -2.35 -8.24
C THR A 118 12.72 -2.44 -7.37
N ILE A 119 12.54 -3.60 -6.73
CA ILE A 119 11.48 -3.83 -5.74
C ILE A 119 12.16 -4.11 -4.42
N ASN A 120 12.02 -3.19 -3.47
CA ASN A 120 12.65 -3.30 -2.16
C ASN A 120 11.58 -3.30 -1.07
N LYS A 121 11.80 -4.11 -0.03
CA LYS A 121 11.02 -3.99 1.20
C LYS A 121 11.38 -2.67 1.88
N ILE A 122 10.37 -1.95 2.38
CA ILE A 122 10.63 -0.74 3.19
C ILE A 122 11.02 -1.17 4.61
N THR A 123 12.18 -0.70 5.06
CA THR A 123 12.78 -1.04 6.36
C THR A 123 13.21 0.23 7.11
N PRO A 124 13.42 0.18 8.44
CA PRO A 124 13.83 1.35 9.22
C PRO A 124 15.06 2.07 8.65
N ASP A 125 16.06 1.31 8.19
CA ASP A 125 17.33 1.84 7.70
C ASP A 125 17.34 2.17 6.19
N SER A 126 16.18 2.08 5.52
CA SER A 126 16.11 2.43 4.11
C SER A 126 16.33 3.93 3.93
N ALA A 127 17.16 4.32 2.95
CA ALA A 127 17.38 5.73 2.58
C ALA A 127 16.07 6.47 2.22
N ASP A 128 15.00 5.72 1.97
CA ASP A 128 13.65 6.22 1.72
C ASP A 128 12.97 6.80 2.97
N MET A 129 13.41 6.41 4.16
CA MET A 129 12.83 6.81 5.44
C MET A 129 13.55 7.99 6.11
N THR A 130 14.73 8.38 5.62
CA THR A 130 15.51 9.56 6.08
C THR A 130 15.02 10.85 5.45
#